data_AF-A0A0R1URT8-F1
#
_entry.id   AF-A0A0R1URT8-F1
#
_cell.length_a   1.000
_cell.length_b   1.000
_cell.length_c   1.000
_cell.angle_alpha   90.00
_cell.angle_beta   90.00
_cell.angle_gamma   90.00
#
_symmetry.space_group_name_H-M   'P 1'
#
loop_
_entity.id
_entity.type
_entity.pdbx_description
1 polymer ?
#
loop_
_entity_poly.entity_id
_entity_poly.type
_entity_poly.pdbx_seq_one_letter_code
_entity_poly.pdbx_strand_id
1 'polypeptide(L)'
;MEPTITAYEYSYITQQVNALVSAYLSVNDKRMRRVVRDTTIENIAAHLPVDEPLAQDFLTRLQPDRLTREAAAKLLPSLEPLVIPFPSLSQKQLEKLFRKVKKLKQPEWATVNLRETTYLGWNDGGSQKKYLVAPHQGRLIGIQGDMGPKVVKGVCAICQTIGNVSLFVSTTKKSGLGTFTRNGNYICRDSAQCNRQLTDPQPLADFLDIVRPKR
;
A
#
# COMPACT_ATOMS: atom_id res chain seq x y z
N MET A 1 -15.66 -13.62 -13.78
CA MET A 1 -15.56 -12.32 -13.10
C MET A 1 -14.10 -11.92 -13.15
N GLU A 2 -13.77 -10.81 -13.80
CA GLU A 2 -12.40 -10.32 -13.85
C GLU A 2 -12.21 -9.26 -12.75
N PRO A 3 -11.18 -9.37 -11.90
CA PRO A 3 -10.90 -8.35 -10.90
C PRO A 3 -10.46 -7.05 -11.59
N THR A 4 -10.99 -5.92 -11.13
CA THR A 4 -10.79 -4.60 -11.76
C THR A 4 -10.25 -3.55 -10.78
N ILE A 5 -10.39 -3.78 -9.47
CA ILE A 5 -9.97 -2.84 -8.44
C ILE A 5 -8.52 -3.12 -8.07
N THR A 6 -7.69 -2.08 -8.01
CA THR A 6 -6.29 -2.20 -7.56
C THR A 6 -6.18 -2.22 -6.04
N ALA A 7 -5.03 -2.69 -5.51
CA ALA A 7 -4.81 -2.73 -4.05
C ALA A 7 -4.84 -1.35 -3.37
N TYR A 8 -4.40 -0.28 -4.06
CA TYR A 8 -4.46 1.08 -3.52
C TYR A 8 -5.88 1.66 -3.55
N GLU A 9 -6.69 1.32 -4.55
CA GLU A 9 -8.12 1.67 -4.56
C GLU A 9 -8.89 0.93 -3.46
N TYR A 10 -8.59 -0.35 -3.24
CA TYR A 10 -9.14 -1.10 -2.11
C TYR A 10 -8.75 -0.46 -0.76
N SER A 11 -7.50 0.01 -0.63
CA SER A 11 -7.04 0.75 0.55
C SER A 11 -7.76 2.09 0.69
N TYR A 12 -8.01 2.81 -0.42
CA TYR A 12 -8.79 4.05 -0.42
C TYR A 12 -10.22 3.81 0.05
N ILE A 13 -10.93 2.83 -0.52
CA ILE A 13 -12.29 2.45 -0.12
C ILE A 13 -12.33 2.08 1.37
N THR A 14 -11.35 1.30 1.84
CA THR A 14 -11.22 0.94 3.25
C THR A 14 -11.10 2.17 4.15
N GLN A 15 -10.31 3.18 3.75
CA GLN A 15 -10.18 4.43 4.51
C GLN A 15 -11.49 5.24 4.50
N GLN A 16 -12.18 5.32 3.36
CA GLN A 16 -13.48 5.99 3.25
C GLN A 16 -14.54 5.37 4.17
N VAL A 17 -14.64 4.04 4.19
CA VAL A 17 -15.57 3.32 5.09
C VAL A 17 -15.22 3.56 6.56
N ASN A 18 -13.93 3.49 6.93
CA ASN A 18 -13.50 3.74 8.30
C ASN A 18 -13.75 5.19 8.74
N ALA A 19 -13.58 6.16 7.84
CA ALA A 19 -13.91 7.56 8.08
C ALA A 19 -15.41 7.75 8.28
N LEU A 20 -16.26 7.11 7.47
CA LEU A 20 -17.71 7.14 7.61
C LEU A 20 -18.16 6.61 8.97
N VAL A 21 -17.65 5.44 9.38
CA VAL A 21 -17.95 4.85 10.70
C VAL A 21 -17.49 5.79 11.82
N SER A 22 -16.33 6.44 11.68
CA SER A 22 -15.84 7.40 12.67
C SER A 22 -16.73 8.65 12.75
N ALA A 23 -17.21 9.15 11.62
CA ALA A 23 -18.15 10.27 11.57
C ALA A 23 -19.49 9.92 12.22
N TYR A 24 -19.98 8.69 12.07
CA TYR A 24 -21.20 8.25 12.77
C TYR A 24 -21.08 8.21 14.29
N LEU A 25 -19.85 8.11 14.82
CA LEU A 25 -19.60 8.15 16.27
C LEU A 25 -19.51 9.58 16.82
N SER A 26 -19.12 10.56 15.99
CA SER A 26 -18.90 11.95 16.41
C SER A 26 -20.02 12.92 16.01
N VAL A 27 -20.81 12.60 14.97
CA VAL A 27 -21.85 13.47 14.42
C VAL A 27 -23.25 12.99 14.85
N ASN A 28 -23.96 13.82 15.62
CA ASN A 28 -25.32 13.51 16.07
C ASN A 28 -26.40 13.98 15.09
N ASP A 29 -26.15 15.03 14.32
CA ASP A 29 -27.14 15.58 13.39
C ASP A 29 -27.42 14.63 12.22
N LYS A 30 -28.71 14.34 11.98
CA LYS A 30 -29.17 13.39 10.96
C LYS A 30 -28.88 13.88 9.54
N ARG A 31 -28.99 15.18 9.28
CA ARG A 31 -28.77 15.75 7.94
C ARG A 31 -27.28 15.68 7.60
N MET A 32 -26.42 16.04 8.55
CA MET A 32 -24.96 15.95 8.40
C MET A 32 -24.51 14.51 8.17
N ARG A 33 -25.02 13.53 8.93
CA ARG A 33 -24.70 12.11 8.70
C ARG A 33 -25.10 11.65 7.30
N ARG A 34 -26.27 12.07 6.82
CA ARG A 34 -26.70 11.80 5.44
C ARG A 34 -25.73 12.39 4.41
N VAL A 35 -25.35 13.66 4.56
CA VAL A 35 -24.41 14.32 3.64
C VAL A 35 -23.08 13.58 3.60
N VAL A 36 -22.51 13.25 4.76
CA VAL A 36 -21.25 12.50 4.84
C VAL A 36 -21.38 11.15 4.16
N ARG A 37 -22.45 10.40 4.45
CA ARG A 37 -22.71 9.10 3.84
C ARG A 37 -22.83 9.19 2.32
N ASP A 38 -23.69 10.08 1.82
CA ASP A 38 -23.97 10.21 0.39
C ASP A 38 -22.68 10.61 -0.36
N THR A 39 -21.87 11.52 0.22
CA THR A 39 -20.53 11.89 -0.30
C THR A 39 -19.55 10.70 -0.28
N THR A 40 -19.52 9.94 0.82
CA THR A 40 -18.65 8.75 0.91
C THR A 40 -19.02 7.70 -0.13
N ILE A 41 -20.31 7.46 -0.35
CA ILE A 41 -20.81 6.49 -1.34
C ILE A 41 -20.44 6.94 -2.75
N GLU A 42 -20.58 8.23 -3.08
CA GLU A 42 -20.17 8.80 -4.36
C GLU A 42 -18.66 8.60 -4.61
N ASN A 43 -17.82 8.93 -3.63
CA ASN A 43 -16.37 8.74 -3.72
C ASN A 43 -15.97 7.27 -3.91
N ILE A 44 -16.63 6.34 -3.19
CA ILE A 44 -16.37 4.90 -3.32
C ILE A 44 -16.82 4.39 -4.69
N ALA A 45 -18.01 4.81 -5.16
CA ALA A 45 -18.58 4.36 -6.42
C ALA A 45 -17.68 4.69 -7.63
N ALA A 46 -16.93 5.80 -7.57
CA ALA A 46 -15.97 6.18 -8.61
C ALA A 46 -14.84 5.15 -8.83
N HIS A 47 -14.58 4.26 -7.86
CA HIS A 47 -13.58 3.20 -7.93
C HIS A 47 -14.16 1.80 -8.14
N LEU A 48 -15.48 1.68 -8.28
CA LEU A 48 -16.15 0.40 -8.43
C LEU A 48 -16.72 0.21 -9.84
N PRO A 49 -16.67 -1.01 -10.39
CA PRO A 49 -17.33 -1.31 -11.66
C PRO A 49 -18.85 -1.12 -11.55
N VAL A 50 -19.43 -0.34 -12.48
CA VAL A 50 -20.84 0.07 -12.46
C VAL A 50 -21.79 -1.13 -12.60
N ASP A 51 -21.49 -2.06 -13.50
CA ASP A 51 -22.37 -3.20 -13.84
C ASP A 51 -22.07 -4.47 -13.02
N GLU A 52 -21.37 -4.34 -11.89
CA GLU A 52 -20.97 -5.48 -11.07
C GLU A 52 -21.89 -5.67 -9.87
N PRO A 53 -22.61 -6.81 -9.75
CA PRO A 53 -23.53 -7.06 -8.64
C PRO A 53 -22.90 -6.97 -7.25
N LEU A 54 -21.65 -7.42 -7.09
CA LEU A 54 -20.94 -7.32 -5.82
C LEU A 54 -20.67 -5.87 -5.41
N ALA A 55 -20.33 -5.01 -6.38
CA ALA A 55 -20.15 -3.58 -6.12
C ALA A 55 -21.47 -2.91 -5.72
N GLN A 56 -22.57 -3.24 -6.40
CA GLN A 56 -23.89 -2.68 -6.08
C GLN A 56 -24.40 -3.15 -4.71
N ASP A 57 -24.22 -4.42 -4.34
CA ASP A 57 -24.51 -4.91 -2.99
C ASP A 57 -23.69 -4.17 -1.92
N PHE A 58 -22.38 -4.00 -2.18
CA PHE A 58 -21.51 -3.26 -1.26
C PHE A 58 -21.99 -1.83 -1.01
N LEU A 59 -22.29 -1.08 -2.07
CA LEU A 59 -22.80 0.29 -1.96
C LEU A 59 -24.17 0.34 -1.26
N THR A 60 -25.06 -0.62 -1.54
CA THR A 60 -26.36 -0.74 -0.87
C THR A 60 -26.19 -0.95 0.63
N ARG A 61 -25.23 -1.77 1.04
CA ARG A 61 -24.95 -2.07 2.46
C ARG A 61 -24.30 -0.91 3.21
N LEU A 62 -23.84 0.14 2.51
CA LEU A 62 -23.39 1.41 3.11
C LEU A 62 -24.54 2.42 3.33
N GLN A 63 -25.72 2.21 2.74
CA GLN A 63 -26.87 3.11 2.85
C GLN A 63 -27.49 3.26 4.26
N PRO A 64 -27.38 2.30 5.22
CA PRO A 64 -27.94 2.52 6.56
C PRO A 64 -27.42 3.80 7.23
N ASP A 65 -28.31 4.48 7.97
CA ASP A 65 -28.01 5.74 8.71
C ASP A 65 -26.88 5.57 9.75
N ARG A 66 -26.60 4.31 10.14
CA ARG A 66 -25.48 3.93 11.00
C ARG A 66 -24.87 2.63 10.51
N LEU A 67 -23.54 2.61 10.49
CA LEU A 67 -22.71 1.44 10.27
C LEU A 67 -21.74 1.32 11.44
N THR A 68 -21.72 0.17 12.12
CA THR A 68 -20.77 -0.06 13.22
C THR A 68 -19.40 -0.48 12.68
N ARG A 69 -18.37 -0.42 13.52
CA ARG A 69 -17.02 -0.89 13.16
C ARG A 69 -17.02 -2.38 12.82
N GLU A 70 -17.78 -3.18 13.56
CA GLU A 70 -17.90 -4.63 13.36
C GLU A 70 -18.61 -4.93 12.04
N ALA A 71 -19.67 -4.17 11.70
CA ALA A 71 -20.37 -4.33 10.44
C ALA A 71 -19.49 -3.93 9.25
N ALA A 72 -18.75 -2.81 9.36
CA ALA A 72 -17.79 -2.38 8.36
C ALA A 72 -16.66 -3.40 8.14
N ALA A 73 -16.10 -3.95 9.23
CA ALA A 73 -15.05 -4.98 9.16
C ALA A 73 -15.53 -6.28 8.48
N LYS A 74 -16.84 -6.59 8.55
CA LYS A 74 -17.44 -7.72 7.81
C LYS A 74 -17.84 -7.37 6.38
N LEU A 75 -18.06 -6.09 6.09
CA LEU A 75 -18.47 -5.60 4.78
C LEU A 75 -17.27 -5.48 3.83
N LEU A 76 -16.14 -4.92 4.28
CA LEU A 76 -14.95 -4.68 3.45
C LEU A 76 -14.46 -5.93 2.70
N PRO A 77 -14.34 -7.12 3.34
CA PRO A 77 -13.90 -8.33 2.63
C PRO A 77 -14.80 -8.77 1.48
N SER A 78 -16.06 -8.30 1.41
CA SER A 78 -16.94 -8.64 0.28
C SER A 78 -16.47 -8.07 -1.05
N LEU A 79 -15.61 -7.03 -1.04
CA LEU A 79 -14.98 -6.50 -2.25
C LEU A 79 -13.71 -7.26 -2.66
N GLU A 80 -13.13 -8.08 -1.79
CA GLU A 80 -11.89 -8.81 -2.10
C GLU A 80 -11.92 -9.52 -3.45
N PRO A 81 -13.00 -10.23 -3.85
CA PRO A 81 -13.09 -10.90 -5.15
C PRO A 81 -12.86 -9.97 -6.37
N LEU A 82 -13.13 -8.67 -6.24
CA LEU A 82 -12.93 -7.67 -7.28
C LEU A 82 -11.53 -7.06 -7.28
N VAL A 83 -10.71 -7.34 -6.26
CA VAL A 83 -9.37 -6.80 -6.12
C VAL A 83 -8.35 -7.63 -6.88
N ILE A 84 -7.55 -6.97 -7.71
CA ILE A 84 -6.42 -7.53 -8.44
C ILE A 84 -5.29 -7.80 -7.43
N PRO A 85 -4.95 -9.07 -7.14
CA PRO A 85 -3.89 -9.37 -6.20
C PRO A 85 -2.53 -8.99 -6.78
N PHE A 86 -1.60 -8.57 -5.92
CA PHE A 86 -0.20 -8.46 -6.28
C PHE A 86 0.32 -9.79 -6.85
N PRO A 87 1.13 -9.78 -7.91
CA PRO A 87 1.63 -11.02 -8.51
C PRO A 87 2.45 -11.83 -7.50
N SER A 88 2.12 -13.11 -7.39
CA SER A 88 2.97 -14.07 -6.67
C SER A 88 4.29 -14.25 -7.44
N LEU A 89 5.41 -14.17 -6.73
CA LEU A 89 6.74 -14.25 -7.32
C LEU A 89 7.45 -15.51 -6.83
N SER A 90 7.93 -16.32 -7.77
CA SER A 90 8.81 -17.44 -7.47
C SER A 90 10.14 -16.95 -6.91
N GLN A 91 10.82 -17.82 -6.16
CA GLN A 91 12.18 -17.57 -5.67
C GLN A 91 13.13 -17.12 -6.79
N LYS A 92 13.07 -17.79 -7.95
CA LYS A 92 13.91 -17.46 -9.13
C LYS A 92 13.63 -16.06 -9.67
N GLN A 93 12.37 -15.61 -9.67
CA GLN A 93 12.00 -14.26 -10.10
C GLN A 93 12.56 -13.21 -9.12
N LEU A 94 12.46 -13.45 -7.82
CA LEU A 94 13.04 -12.57 -6.81
C LEU A 94 14.57 -12.52 -6.89
N GLU A 95 15.25 -13.66 -7.03
CA GLU A 95 16.70 -13.71 -7.25
C GLU A 95 17.13 -12.93 -8.51
N LYS A 96 16.33 -12.98 -9.58
CA LYS A 96 16.56 -12.19 -10.81
C LYS A 96 16.40 -10.69 -10.58
N LEU A 97 15.49 -10.26 -9.71
CA LEU A 97 15.37 -8.85 -9.31
C LEU A 97 16.56 -8.38 -8.46
N PHE A 98 17.16 -9.29 -7.70
CA PHE A 98 18.26 -9.00 -6.77
C PHE A 98 19.57 -9.76 -7.09
N ARG A 99 19.98 -9.82 -8.36
CA ARG A 99 21.14 -10.64 -8.83
C ARG A 99 22.46 -10.41 -8.09
N LYS A 100 22.62 -9.24 -7.44
CA LYS A 100 23.83 -8.86 -6.68
C LYS A 100 23.78 -9.33 -5.21
N VAL A 101 22.71 -10.00 -4.78
CA VAL A 101 22.50 -10.46 -3.41
C VAL A 101 22.68 -11.98 -3.37
N LYS A 102 23.80 -12.45 -2.81
CA LYS A 102 24.17 -13.88 -2.81
C LYS A 102 23.25 -14.78 -1.96
N LYS A 103 22.53 -14.22 -0.98
CA LYS A 103 21.63 -14.93 -0.07
C LYS A 103 20.42 -14.06 0.25
N LEU A 104 19.54 -13.89 -0.73
CA LEU A 104 18.34 -13.07 -0.56
C LEU A 104 17.39 -13.77 0.43
N LYS A 105 17.21 -13.18 1.62
CA LYS A 105 16.14 -13.60 2.52
C LYS A 105 14.80 -13.34 1.85
N GLN A 106 13.93 -14.33 1.77
CA GLN A 106 12.60 -14.18 1.17
C GLN A 106 11.56 -13.71 2.21
N PRO A 107 10.50 -13.01 1.79
CA PRO A 107 9.37 -12.76 2.67
C PRO A 107 8.62 -14.07 2.95
N GLU A 108 7.95 -14.13 4.10
CA GLU A 108 7.07 -15.24 4.44
C GLU A 108 5.74 -15.07 3.71
N TRP A 109 5.64 -15.64 2.51
CA TRP A 109 4.48 -15.46 1.61
C TRP A 109 3.14 -15.80 2.23
N ALA A 110 3.08 -16.76 3.16
CA ALA A 110 1.87 -17.12 3.89
C ALA A 110 1.27 -15.96 4.71
N THR A 111 2.10 -14.96 5.06
CA THR A 111 1.68 -13.78 5.84
C THR A 111 1.33 -12.57 4.98
N VAL A 112 1.56 -12.64 3.66
CA VAL A 112 1.36 -11.51 2.75
C VAL A 112 -0.06 -11.53 2.20
N ASN A 113 -0.86 -10.52 2.55
CA ASN A 113 -2.14 -10.29 1.88
C ASN A 113 -1.91 -9.63 0.52
N LEU A 114 -1.92 -10.42 -0.55
CA LEU A 114 -1.67 -9.92 -1.91
C LEU A 114 -2.73 -8.93 -2.40
N ARG A 115 -3.98 -9.00 -1.89
CA ARG A 115 -5.05 -8.07 -2.27
C ARG A 115 -4.88 -6.68 -1.64
N GLU A 116 -4.14 -6.59 -0.55
CA GLU A 116 -3.76 -5.32 0.08
C GLU A 116 -2.37 -4.84 -0.36
N THR A 117 -1.68 -5.57 -1.24
CA THR A 117 -0.28 -5.28 -1.58
C THR A 117 -0.18 -4.50 -2.89
N THR A 118 0.25 -3.24 -2.83
CA THR A 118 0.64 -2.45 -4.01
C THR A 118 2.13 -2.62 -4.33
N TYR A 119 2.95 -2.79 -3.30
CA TYR A 119 4.37 -3.15 -3.43
C TYR A 119 4.77 -4.15 -2.34
N LEU A 120 5.64 -5.08 -2.68
CA LEU A 120 6.19 -6.04 -1.73
C LEU A 120 7.39 -5.41 -1.01
N GLY A 121 7.42 -5.48 0.32
CA GLY A 121 8.52 -4.95 1.11
C GLY A 121 8.80 -5.81 2.35
N TRP A 122 10.06 -6.12 2.60
CA TRP A 122 10.46 -6.89 3.79
C TRP A 122 11.81 -6.45 4.34
N ASN A 123 12.00 -6.66 5.64
CA ASN A 123 13.22 -6.30 6.36
C ASN A 123 14.10 -7.54 6.56
N ASP A 124 15.39 -7.37 6.37
CA ASP A 124 16.40 -8.32 6.82
C ASP A 124 17.16 -7.70 8.00
N GLY A 125 16.77 -8.09 9.22
CA GLY A 125 17.38 -7.60 10.45
C GLY A 125 18.85 -7.99 10.60
N GLY A 126 19.31 -9.09 9.98
CA GLY A 126 20.70 -9.53 10.05
C GLY A 126 21.65 -8.60 9.30
N SER A 127 21.19 -8.02 8.18
CA SER A 127 21.97 -7.09 7.37
C SER A 127 21.54 -5.62 7.48
N GLN A 128 20.53 -5.32 8.32
CA GLN A 128 19.87 -4.00 8.41
C GLN A 128 19.42 -3.48 7.04
N LYS A 129 18.92 -4.38 6.18
CA LYS A 129 18.43 -4.03 4.85
C LYS A 129 16.92 -4.09 4.78
N LYS A 130 16.36 -3.29 3.88
CA LYS A 130 15.00 -3.47 3.38
C LYS A 130 15.07 -3.75 1.88
N TYR A 131 14.26 -4.69 1.44
CA TYR A 131 14.06 -5.03 0.04
C TYR A 131 12.66 -4.61 -0.37
N LEU A 132 12.55 -4.05 -1.57
CA LEU A 132 11.31 -3.57 -2.17
C LEU A 132 11.16 -4.17 -3.56
N VAL A 133 9.97 -4.68 -3.87
CA VAL A 133 9.57 -5.04 -5.24
C VAL A 133 8.29 -4.29 -5.57
N ALA A 134 8.35 -3.46 -6.60
CA ALA A 134 7.24 -2.58 -6.95
C ALA A 134 7.05 -2.50 -8.48
N PRO A 135 5.81 -2.28 -8.95
CA PRO A 135 5.56 -1.91 -10.34
C PRO A 135 6.10 -0.50 -10.59
N HIS A 136 6.84 -0.32 -11.68
CA HIS A 136 7.37 0.97 -12.10
C HIS A 136 7.60 0.97 -13.61
N GLN A 137 6.98 1.90 -14.33
CA GLN A 137 7.08 2.03 -15.79
C GLN A 137 6.76 0.71 -16.53
N GLY A 138 5.65 0.05 -16.16
CA GLY A 138 5.16 -1.16 -16.81
C GLY A 138 5.92 -2.47 -16.47
N ARG A 139 6.85 -2.44 -15.51
CA ARG A 139 7.61 -3.64 -15.10
C ARG A 139 7.82 -3.69 -13.59
N LEU A 140 8.06 -4.88 -13.05
CA LEU A 140 8.51 -5.04 -11.68
C LEU A 140 10.01 -4.74 -11.56
N ILE A 141 10.37 -3.94 -10.56
CA ILE A 141 11.75 -3.63 -10.21
C ILE A 141 12.05 -4.06 -8.77
N GLY A 142 13.28 -4.49 -8.52
CA GLY A 142 13.80 -4.76 -7.18
C GLY A 142 14.73 -3.65 -6.72
N ILE A 143 14.49 -3.08 -5.55
CA ILE A 143 15.34 -2.08 -4.91
C ILE A 143 15.73 -2.59 -3.53
N GLN A 144 17.02 -2.49 -3.22
CA GLN A 144 17.52 -2.75 -1.87
C GLN A 144 18.18 -1.49 -1.32
N GLY A 145 18.10 -1.33 -0.01
CA GLY A 145 18.75 -0.23 0.69
C GLY A 145 18.95 -0.56 2.16
N ASP A 146 19.80 0.24 2.78
CA ASP A 146 20.02 0.20 4.23
C ASP A 146 18.80 0.82 4.91
N MET A 147 18.30 0.16 5.95
CA MET A 147 17.19 0.64 6.74
C MET A 147 17.71 1.00 8.12
N GLY A 148 17.76 2.30 8.42
CA GLY A 148 18.29 2.81 9.68
C GLY A 148 17.65 2.14 10.91
N PRO A 149 18.41 1.88 11.98
CA PRO A 149 17.90 1.15 13.15
C PRO A 149 16.92 1.98 13.98
N LYS A 150 17.03 3.32 13.92
CA LYS A 150 16.17 4.23 14.66
C LYS A 150 14.76 4.28 14.03
N VAL A 151 13.75 4.05 14.86
CA VAL A 151 12.34 4.26 14.52
C VAL A 151 11.91 5.59 15.13
N VAL A 152 11.29 6.45 14.32
CA VAL A 152 10.72 7.73 14.75
C VAL A 152 9.28 7.86 14.27
N LYS A 153 8.51 8.72 14.92
CA LYS A 153 7.23 9.17 14.37
C LYS A 153 7.50 10.23 13.30
N GLY A 154 6.93 10.03 12.11
CA GLY A 154 7.11 10.96 11.00
C GLY A 154 6.26 10.59 9.79
N VAL A 155 6.28 11.44 8.77
CA VAL A 155 5.59 11.21 7.50
C VAL A 155 6.38 10.22 6.66
N CYS A 156 5.71 9.19 6.18
CA CYS A 156 6.30 8.22 5.25
C CYS A 156 6.29 8.78 3.82
N ALA A 157 7.42 8.74 3.13
CA ALA A 157 7.51 9.19 1.75
C ALA A 157 6.70 8.35 0.74
N ILE A 158 6.33 7.11 1.10
CA ILE A 158 5.56 6.20 0.23
C ILE A 158 4.06 6.40 0.42
N CYS A 159 3.53 6.21 1.62
CA CYS A 159 2.08 6.30 1.85
C CYS A 159 1.62 7.71 2.26
N GLN A 160 2.53 8.67 2.44
CA GLN A 160 2.24 10.06 2.83
C GLN A 160 1.46 10.20 4.16
N THR A 161 1.42 9.14 4.98
CA THR A 161 0.79 9.17 6.30
C THR A 161 1.83 9.26 7.43
N ILE A 162 1.41 9.79 8.58
CA ILE A 162 2.20 9.76 9.80
C ILE A 162 2.23 8.33 10.37
N GLY A 163 3.43 7.82 10.64
CA GLY A 163 3.61 6.46 11.15
C GLY A 163 4.95 6.25 11.82
N ASN A 164 5.25 4.98 12.11
CA ASN A 164 6.57 4.56 12.58
C ASN A 164 7.50 4.38 11.38
N VAL A 165 8.39 5.36 11.16
CA VAL A 165 9.28 5.42 10.01
C VAL A 165 10.74 5.24 10.41
N SER A 166 11.53 4.73 9.47
CA SER A 166 13.00 4.77 9.55
C SER A 166 13.55 5.28 8.24
N LEU A 167 14.75 5.87 8.29
CA LEU A 167 15.45 6.31 7.09
C LEU A 167 15.85 5.09 6.25
N PHE A 168 15.32 5.01 5.03
CA PHE A 168 15.76 4.07 4.01
C PHE A 168 16.74 4.76 3.08
N VAL A 169 17.88 4.14 2.79
CA VAL A 169 18.90 4.69 1.90
C VAL A 169 19.39 3.64 0.90
N SER A 170 19.32 3.94 -0.39
CA SER A 170 19.87 3.10 -1.45
C SER A 170 21.06 3.79 -2.12
N THR A 171 21.95 2.99 -2.72
CA THR A 171 23.01 3.52 -3.60
C THR A 171 22.45 3.68 -5.01
N THR A 172 22.37 4.92 -5.50
CA THR A 172 21.68 5.25 -6.75
C THR A 172 22.60 5.52 -7.93
N LYS A 173 23.84 5.95 -7.69
CA LYS A 173 24.87 6.08 -8.72
C LYS A 173 26.19 5.55 -8.22
N LYS A 174 26.95 4.94 -9.12
CA LYS A 174 28.40 4.74 -8.97
C LYS A 174 29.06 5.56 -10.07
N SER A 175 29.64 6.70 -9.71
CA SER A 175 30.59 7.38 -10.60
C SER A 175 31.94 6.66 -10.53
N GLY A 176 32.85 6.96 -11.45
CA GLY A 176 34.20 6.36 -11.49
C GLY A 176 34.94 6.41 -10.13
N LEU A 177 35.99 5.59 -10.02
CA LEU A 177 36.90 5.39 -8.88
C LEU A 177 36.38 5.91 -7.53
N GLY A 178 35.49 5.12 -6.90
CA GLY A 178 35.22 5.17 -5.46
C GLY A 178 34.09 6.09 -4.98
N THR A 179 33.44 6.86 -5.86
CA THR A 179 32.36 7.77 -5.44
C THR A 179 30.96 7.19 -5.70
N PHE A 180 30.09 7.25 -4.69
CA PHE A 180 28.72 6.75 -4.79
C PHE A 180 27.74 7.80 -4.30
N THR A 181 26.61 7.94 -4.99
CA THR A 181 25.47 8.74 -4.48
C THR A 181 24.53 7.83 -3.71
N ARG A 182 24.18 8.24 -2.50
CA ARG A 182 23.18 7.58 -1.66
C ARG A 182 21.96 8.48 -1.57
N ASN A 183 20.80 7.96 -2.00
CA ASN A 183 19.53 8.66 -1.88
C ASN A 183 18.62 7.89 -0.94
N GLY A 184 17.78 8.62 -0.21
CA GLY A 184 16.93 8.00 0.79
C GLY A 184 15.88 8.95 1.30
N ASN A 185 14.89 8.39 1.98
CA ASN A 185 13.88 9.14 2.71
C ASN A 185 13.31 8.28 3.84
N TYR A 186 12.57 8.89 4.75
CA TYR A 186 11.83 8.18 5.78
C TYR A 186 10.67 7.42 5.17
N ILE A 187 10.61 6.12 5.42
CA ILE A 187 9.50 5.26 5.00
C ILE A 187 9.06 4.37 6.17
N CYS A 188 7.82 3.89 6.11
CA CYS A 188 7.27 2.98 7.12
C CYS A 188 8.19 1.77 7.33
N ARG A 189 8.44 1.44 8.59
CA ARG A 189 9.23 0.25 8.96
C ARG A 189 8.48 -1.03 8.59
N ASP A 190 7.18 -1.05 8.86
CA ASP A 190 6.23 -2.08 8.45
C ASP A 190 5.65 -1.76 7.07
N SER A 191 5.99 -2.61 6.09
CA SER A 191 5.53 -2.44 4.71
C SER A 191 4.09 -2.92 4.51
N ALA A 192 3.56 -3.83 5.33
CA ALA A 192 2.15 -4.23 5.26
C ALA A 192 1.25 -3.09 5.74
N GLN A 193 1.63 -2.42 6.84
CA GLN A 193 0.96 -1.19 7.28
C GLN A 193 1.03 -0.10 6.21
N CYS A 194 2.19 0.10 5.60
CA CYS A 194 2.38 1.12 4.55
C CYS A 194 1.45 0.88 3.36
N ASN A 195 1.31 -0.37 2.92
CA ASN A 195 0.44 -0.73 1.82
C ASN A 195 -1.05 -0.46 2.14
N ARG A 196 -1.54 -0.81 3.34
CA ARG A 196 -2.91 -0.47 3.76
C ARG A 196 -3.18 1.03 3.86
N GLN A 197 -2.13 1.83 4.00
CA GLN A 197 -2.21 3.29 4.06
C GLN A 197 -2.04 3.96 2.69
N LEU A 198 -1.56 3.22 1.68
CA LEU A 198 -1.26 3.74 0.35
C LEU A 198 -2.54 3.76 -0.50
N THR A 199 -3.08 4.95 -0.70
CA THR A 199 -4.31 5.18 -1.49
C THR A 199 -4.07 5.81 -2.86
N ASP A 200 -2.86 6.32 -3.07
CA ASP A 200 -2.40 6.92 -4.32
C ASP A 200 -1.08 6.26 -4.71
N PRO A 201 -0.93 5.69 -5.92
CA PRO A 201 0.32 5.09 -6.37
C PRO A 201 1.42 6.11 -6.69
N GLN A 202 1.09 7.40 -6.89
CA GLN A 202 2.04 8.41 -7.35
C GLN A 202 3.21 8.63 -6.37
N PRO A 203 3.01 8.79 -5.05
CA PRO A 203 4.13 9.00 -4.13
C PRO A 203 5.07 7.78 -4.05
N LEU A 204 4.55 6.56 -4.25
CA LEU A 204 5.39 5.37 -4.42
C LEU A 204 6.26 5.51 -5.68
N ALA A 205 5.68 5.89 -6.82
CA ALA A 205 6.43 6.08 -8.06
C ALA A 205 7.54 7.14 -7.91
N ASP A 206 7.22 8.29 -7.31
CA ASP A 206 8.16 9.38 -7.05
C ASP A 206 9.30 8.93 -6.13
N PHE A 207 8.97 8.20 -5.06
CA PHE A 207 9.96 7.60 -4.18
C PHE A 207 10.90 6.66 -4.94
N LEU A 208 10.35 5.77 -5.78
CA LEU A 208 11.14 4.83 -6.57
C LEU A 208 12.08 5.56 -7.55
N ASP A 209 11.68 6.69 -8.12
CA ASP A 209 12.54 7.50 -8.99
C ASP A 209 13.73 8.14 -8.26
N ILE A 210 13.55 8.45 -6.98
CA ILE A 210 14.63 8.96 -6.11
C ILE A 210 15.62 7.86 -5.74
N VAL A 211 15.14 6.66 -5.38
CA VAL A 211 15.97 5.60 -4.78
C VAL A 211 16.37 4.48 -5.74
N ARG A 212 15.89 4.46 -6.99
CA ARG A 212 16.34 3.46 -7.95
C ARG A 212 17.79 3.72 -8.39
N PRO A 213 18.62 2.67 -8.58
CA PRO A 213 19.90 2.82 -9.25
C PRO A 213 19.72 3.39 -10.66
N LYS A 214 20.27 4.58 -10.90
CA LYS A 214 20.39 5.16 -12.24
C LYS A 214 21.52 4.42 -12.94
N ARG A 215 21.20 3.85 -14.10
CA ARG A 215 22.21 3.25 -14.98
C ARG A 215 23.07 4.34 -15.61
#